data_AF-A0A831M8L4-F1
#
_entry.id   AF-A0A831M8L4-F1
#
_cell.length_a   1.000
_cell.length_b   1.000
_cell.length_c   1.000
_cell.angle_alpha   90.00
_cell.angle_beta   90.00
_cell.angle_gamma   90.00
#
_symmetry.space_group_name_H-M   'P 1'
#
loop_
_entity.id
_entity.type
_entity.pdbx_description
1 polymer ?
#
loop_
_entity_poly.entity_id
_entity_poly.type
_entity_poly.pdbx_seq_one_letter_code
_entity_poly.pdbx_strand_id
1 'polypeptide(L)'
;VTMVPSVEGAPTVALRHAGNGRWTGTWTPHVPAGAPVTLNYFAEDADRGVSGCAQTSGMIEANAATPYLPENGVVSTASFQAYEPVAHGNLLAIFGSKLAGAPAQAGSLPLPLQLGGTRASLGGIEMPLFYAGESGGTSQVNAQAPYNLPGGVTLPLVVRTAAGVALTEVVVAESMPGIFTTNQSGQGQGIVVLGARPSVIADAANPAGRGEVVVIYCAGLGRTQPGVNAGTAAPSTPPAAASAPVSVTIGGKAAAVQFAGLTPGLTGLYQINVVVPADADTGNAVPVVVKAGEASSVAVTMAVR
;
A
#
# COMPACT_ATOMS: atom_id res chain seq x y z
N VAL A 1 -22.41 -21.81 28.16
CA VAL A 1 -23.34 -21.63 27.03
C VAL A 1 -22.54 -21.42 25.77
N THR A 2 -22.86 -22.15 24.71
CA THR A 2 -22.25 -22.02 23.38
C THR A 2 -23.29 -21.55 22.37
N MET A 3 -22.83 -20.84 21.35
CA MET A 3 -23.62 -20.43 20.19
C MET A 3 -23.02 -21.07 18.94
N VAL A 4 -23.85 -21.70 18.12
CA VAL A 4 -23.49 -22.35 16.86
C VAL A 4 -24.29 -21.71 15.73
N PRO A 5 -23.66 -20.91 14.85
CA PRO A 5 -24.31 -20.37 13.66
C PRO A 5 -24.61 -21.47 12.64
N SER A 6 -25.73 -21.35 11.92
CA SER A 6 -26.09 -22.24 10.80
C SER A 6 -25.31 -21.97 9.51
N VAL A 7 -24.14 -21.32 9.61
CA VAL A 7 -23.30 -20.94 8.48
C VAL A 7 -22.20 -21.97 8.33
N GLU A 8 -22.05 -22.51 7.13
CA GLU A 8 -21.02 -23.51 6.83
C GLU A 8 -19.62 -22.98 7.16
N GLY A 9 -18.84 -23.76 7.90
CA GLY A 9 -17.49 -23.37 8.34
C GLY A 9 -17.42 -22.32 9.46
N ALA A 10 -18.55 -21.79 9.94
CA ALA A 10 -18.53 -20.82 11.04
C ALA A 10 -18.09 -21.47 12.36
N PRO A 11 -17.21 -20.81 13.14
CA PRO A 11 -16.75 -21.35 14.41
C PRO A 11 -17.87 -21.35 15.46
N THR A 12 -17.83 -22.32 16.37
CA THR A 12 -18.64 -22.29 17.60
C THR A 12 -18.13 -21.18 18.51
N VAL A 13 -19.03 -20.36 19.05
CA VAL A 13 -18.69 -19.25 19.93
C VAL A 13 -19.04 -19.59 21.37
N ALA A 14 -18.04 -19.58 22.25
CA ALA A 14 -18.27 -19.68 23.69
C ALA A 14 -18.79 -18.34 24.22
N LEU A 15 -20.00 -18.35 24.80
CA LEU A 15 -20.59 -17.15 25.39
C LEU A 15 -20.12 -16.98 26.84
N ARG A 16 -19.80 -15.74 27.21
CA ARG A 16 -19.34 -15.37 28.55
C ARG A 16 -20.54 -15.03 29.42
N HIS A 17 -20.55 -15.51 30.66
CA HIS A 17 -21.59 -15.16 31.63
C HIS A 17 -21.47 -13.69 32.02
N ALA A 18 -22.58 -12.96 31.89
CA ALA A 18 -22.68 -11.53 32.15
C ALA A 18 -23.47 -11.20 33.44
N GLY A 19 -23.85 -12.21 34.22
CA GLY A 19 -24.68 -12.06 35.43
C GLY A 19 -26.18 -12.10 35.14
N ASN A 20 -26.97 -12.35 36.19
CA ASN A 20 -28.45 -12.39 36.13
C ASN A 20 -29.01 -13.31 35.03
N GLY A 21 -28.38 -14.47 34.80
CA GLY A 21 -28.80 -15.43 33.79
C GLY A 21 -28.59 -14.96 32.34
N ARG A 22 -27.73 -13.97 32.11
CA ARG A 22 -27.37 -13.48 30.77
C ARG A 22 -26.00 -14.00 30.34
N TRP A 23 -25.87 -14.25 29.04
CA TRP A 23 -24.61 -14.58 28.39
C TRP A 23 -24.41 -13.70 27.16
N THR A 24 -23.16 -13.31 26.90
CA THR A 24 -22.80 -12.43 25.80
C THR A 24 -21.62 -12.97 25.01
N GLY A 25 -21.57 -12.64 23.73
CA GLY A 25 -20.49 -13.01 22.81
C GLY A 25 -20.63 -12.25 21.50
N THR A 26 -19.61 -12.33 20.65
CA THR A 26 -19.59 -11.65 19.35
C THR A 26 -19.24 -12.66 18.27
N TRP A 27 -19.93 -12.55 17.14
CA TRP A 27 -19.69 -13.31 15.93
C TRP A 27 -19.90 -12.40 14.74
N THR A 28 -19.03 -12.51 13.73
CA THR A 28 -19.14 -11.75 12.48
C THR A 28 -19.54 -12.71 11.36
N PRO A 29 -20.72 -12.55 10.75
CA PRO A 29 -21.18 -13.40 9.65
C PRO A 29 -20.41 -13.08 8.36
N HIS A 30 -19.88 -14.12 7.71
CA HIS A 30 -19.30 -14.04 6.36
C HIS A 30 -20.25 -14.73 5.36
N VAL A 31 -21.44 -14.16 5.17
CA VAL A 31 -22.46 -14.66 4.22
C VAL A 31 -22.96 -13.52 3.33
N PRO A 32 -23.55 -13.83 2.16
CA PRO A 32 -24.20 -12.81 1.32
C PRO A 32 -25.27 -12.02 2.08
N ALA A 33 -25.47 -10.77 1.69
CA ALA A 33 -26.56 -9.93 2.19
C ALA A 33 -27.92 -10.59 1.94
N GLY A 34 -28.81 -10.54 2.93
CA GLY A 34 -30.13 -11.18 2.88
C GLY A 34 -30.08 -12.69 3.11
N ALA A 35 -28.91 -13.29 3.37
CA ALA A 35 -28.82 -14.71 3.67
C ALA A 35 -29.53 -15.01 5.02
N PRO A 36 -30.38 -16.06 5.08
CA PRO A 36 -30.98 -16.49 6.33
C PRO A 36 -29.90 -17.12 7.23
N VAL A 37 -29.91 -16.78 8.51
CA VAL A 37 -29.05 -17.39 9.53
C VAL A 37 -29.89 -17.78 10.73
N THR A 38 -29.62 -18.97 11.25
CA THR A 38 -30.11 -19.44 12.55
C THR A 38 -28.94 -19.58 13.52
N LEU A 39 -29.06 -18.97 14.69
CA LEU A 39 -28.13 -19.10 15.81
C LEU A 39 -28.72 -20.09 16.80
N ASN A 40 -28.03 -21.22 17.00
CA ASN A 40 -28.42 -22.23 17.97
C ASN A 40 -27.62 -22.03 19.25
N TYR A 41 -28.30 -21.94 20.38
CA TYR A 41 -27.70 -21.77 21.69
C TYR A 41 -27.84 -23.07 22.48
N PHE A 42 -26.74 -23.50 23.09
CA PHE A 42 -26.72 -24.68 23.96
C PHE A 42 -26.18 -24.28 25.33
N ALA A 43 -26.95 -24.57 26.37
CA ALA A 43 -26.60 -24.36 27.76
C ALA A 43 -26.54 -25.71 28.47
N GLU A 44 -25.49 -25.94 29.25
CA GLU A 44 -25.31 -27.13 30.06
C GLU A 44 -24.68 -26.73 31.40
N ASP A 45 -25.23 -27.27 32.47
CA ASP A 45 -24.68 -27.27 33.82
C ASP A 45 -24.53 -28.74 34.23
N ALA A 46 -23.33 -29.27 34.02
CA ALA A 46 -23.02 -30.67 34.24
C ALA A 46 -23.14 -31.06 35.73
N ASP A 47 -22.84 -30.15 36.65
CA ASP A 47 -22.90 -30.39 38.09
C ASP A 47 -24.34 -30.55 38.58
N ARG A 48 -25.27 -29.80 37.97
CA ARG A 48 -26.70 -29.88 38.27
C ARG A 48 -27.47 -30.84 37.35
N GLY A 49 -26.82 -31.38 36.32
CA GLY A 49 -27.46 -32.24 35.32
C GLY A 49 -28.56 -31.54 34.53
N VAL A 50 -28.42 -30.22 34.30
CA VAL A 50 -29.44 -29.41 33.60
C VAL A 50 -28.88 -28.94 32.27
N SER A 51 -29.65 -29.13 31.19
CA SER A 51 -29.33 -28.63 29.86
C SER A 51 -30.52 -27.91 29.23
N GLY A 52 -30.25 -26.99 28.30
CA GLY A 52 -31.29 -26.31 27.53
C GLY A 52 -30.76 -25.85 26.17
N CYS A 53 -31.67 -25.72 25.21
CA CYS A 53 -31.38 -25.17 23.90
C CYS A 53 -32.36 -24.06 23.53
N ALA A 54 -31.88 -23.09 22.77
CA ALA A 54 -32.71 -22.04 22.17
C ALA A 54 -32.22 -21.75 20.76
N GLN A 55 -33.07 -21.16 19.93
CA GLN A 55 -32.69 -20.71 18.60
C GLN A 55 -33.23 -19.32 18.31
N THR A 56 -32.47 -18.57 17.53
CA THR A 56 -32.90 -17.31 16.93
C THR A 56 -32.61 -17.37 15.45
N SER A 57 -33.61 -17.07 14.62
CA SER A 57 -33.45 -16.99 13.17
C SER A 57 -33.71 -15.57 12.69
N GLY A 58 -32.99 -15.16 11.66
CA GLY A 58 -33.15 -13.85 11.03
C GLY A 58 -32.44 -13.80 9.68
N MET A 59 -32.49 -12.63 9.04
CA MET A 59 -31.67 -12.34 7.86
C MET A 59 -30.46 -11.53 8.26
N ILE A 60 -29.31 -11.82 7.65
CA ILE A 60 -28.13 -10.96 7.76
C ILE A 60 -28.30 -9.82 6.77
N GLU A 61 -28.67 -8.65 7.27
CA GLU A 61 -28.63 -7.44 6.46
C GLU A 61 -27.17 -7.01 6.24
N ALA A 62 -26.84 -6.58 5.02
CA ALA A 62 -25.56 -5.94 4.81
C ALA A 62 -25.51 -4.68 5.67
N ASN A 63 -24.46 -4.54 6.48
CA ASN A 63 -24.11 -3.22 6.95
C ASN A 63 -23.53 -2.46 5.75
N ALA A 64 -24.42 -1.78 5.02
CA ALA A 64 -24.12 -0.99 3.85
C ALA A 64 -23.16 0.18 4.13
N ALA A 65 -22.77 0.44 5.38
CA ALA A 65 -21.75 1.42 5.71
C ALA A 65 -20.36 0.79 5.95
N THR A 66 -20.23 -0.54 5.99
CA THR A 66 -18.97 -1.21 6.35
C THR A 66 -17.88 -0.94 5.31
N PRO A 67 -16.73 -0.40 5.72
CA PRO A 67 -15.55 -0.29 4.87
C PRO A 67 -15.09 -1.65 4.37
N TYR A 68 -14.73 -1.74 3.09
CA TYR A 68 -14.19 -2.95 2.48
C TYR A 68 -12.89 -2.65 1.76
N LEU A 69 -11.88 -3.48 2.02
CA LEU A 69 -10.57 -3.45 1.41
C LEU A 69 -10.27 -4.85 0.86
N PRO A 70 -10.22 -5.05 -0.46
CA PRO A 70 -9.84 -6.32 -1.04
C PRO A 70 -8.32 -6.57 -0.93
N GLU A 71 -7.90 -7.84 -0.97
CA GLU A 71 -6.48 -8.24 -0.88
C GLU A 71 -5.61 -7.62 -1.99
N ASN A 72 -6.16 -7.47 -3.21
CA ASN A 72 -5.50 -6.82 -4.34
C ASN A 72 -5.65 -5.28 -4.34
N GLY A 73 -6.28 -4.71 -3.31
CA GLY A 73 -6.57 -3.28 -3.23
C GLY A 73 -5.36 -2.42 -2.87
N VAL A 74 -4.27 -3.01 -2.39
CA VAL A 74 -3.07 -2.29 -2.00
C VAL A 74 -2.02 -2.40 -3.10
N VAL A 75 -1.64 -1.28 -3.69
CA VAL A 75 -0.60 -1.21 -4.74
C VAL A 75 0.38 -0.09 -4.46
N SER A 76 1.60 -0.22 -4.98
CA SER A 76 2.53 0.92 -5.08
C SER A 76 2.02 1.92 -6.11
N THR A 77 2.11 3.22 -5.81
CA THR A 77 1.72 4.27 -6.77
C THR A 77 2.68 4.37 -7.96
N ALA A 78 3.85 3.73 -7.88
CA ALA A 78 4.81 3.71 -8.97
C ALA A 78 4.60 2.54 -9.93
N SER A 79 4.37 1.33 -9.42
CA SER A 79 4.25 0.10 -10.24
C SER A 79 2.80 -0.29 -10.57
N PHE A 80 1.82 0.15 -9.75
CA PHE A 80 0.43 -0.30 -9.80
C PHE A 80 0.23 -1.83 -9.83
N GLN A 81 1.21 -2.61 -9.36
CA GLN A 81 1.12 -4.08 -9.31
C GLN A 81 0.38 -4.53 -8.04
N ALA A 82 -0.62 -5.40 -8.22
CA ALA A 82 -1.32 -6.05 -7.12
C ALA A 82 -0.43 -7.14 -6.48
N TYR A 83 -0.66 -7.41 -5.20
CA TYR A 83 0.07 -8.43 -4.41
C TYR A 83 1.58 -8.20 -4.30
N GLU A 84 2.05 -7.00 -4.63
CA GLU A 84 3.44 -6.61 -4.47
C GLU A 84 3.75 -6.34 -2.98
N PRO A 85 4.91 -6.78 -2.46
CA PRO A 85 5.32 -6.43 -1.11
C PRO A 85 5.42 -4.91 -0.89
N VAL A 86 5.03 -4.46 0.29
CA VAL A 86 5.14 -3.05 0.69
C VAL A 86 6.55 -2.79 1.21
N ALA A 87 7.31 -1.96 0.52
CA ALA A 87 8.63 -1.53 0.98
C ALA A 87 8.55 -0.45 2.08
N HIS A 88 9.61 -0.34 2.89
CA HIS A 88 9.79 0.81 3.80
C HIS A 88 9.72 2.13 3.03
N GLY A 89 8.92 3.07 3.52
CA GLY A 89 8.78 4.39 2.89
C GLY A 89 7.96 4.41 1.61
N ASN A 90 7.42 3.28 1.16
CA ASN A 90 6.73 3.17 -0.12
C ASN A 90 5.49 4.07 -0.20
N LEU A 91 5.22 4.58 -1.39
CA LEU A 91 4.00 5.33 -1.69
C LEU A 91 2.93 4.36 -2.17
N LEU A 92 1.80 4.31 -1.46
CA LEU A 92 0.74 3.34 -1.68
C LEU A 92 -0.55 4.01 -2.14
N ALA A 93 -1.25 3.36 -3.07
CA ALA A 93 -2.67 3.58 -3.32
C ALA A 93 -3.45 2.38 -2.78
N ILE A 94 -4.44 2.68 -1.95
CA ILE A 94 -5.28 1.69 -1.27
C ILE A 94 -6.70 1.87 -1.80
N PHE A 95 -7.14 0.92 -2.62
CA PHE A 95 -8.45 0.89 -3.27
C PHE A 95 -9.42 0.00 -2.51
N GLY A 96 -10.69 0.39 -2.50
CA GLY A 96 -11.75 -0.40 -1.90
C GLY A 96 -13.09 0.33 -1.98
N SER A 97 -13.93 0.17 -0.96
CA SER A 97 -15.17 0.94 -0.83
C SER A 97 -15.35 1.40 0.61
N LYS A 98 -15.93 2.61 0.80
CA LYS A 98 -16.16 3.23 2.11
C LYS A 98 -14.90 3.37 2.95
N LEU A 99 -13.75 3.47 2.29
CA LEU A 99 -12.46 3.73 2.93
C LEU A 99 -12.27 5.23 3.23
N ALA A 100 -13.11 6.10 2.67
CA ALA A 100 -13.08 7.54 2.88
C ALA A 100 -14.45 8.16 2.64
N GLY A 101 -14.65 9.41 3.10
CA GLY A 101 -15.83 10.21 2.78
C GLY A 101 -15.61 11.10 1.55
N ALA A 102 -16.02 12.37 1.65
CA ALA A 102 -15.75 13.36 0.63
C ALA A 102 -14.23 13.48 0.36
N PRO A 103 -13.82 13.70 -0.92
CA PRO A 103 -12.42 13.84 -1.27
C PRO A 103 -11.69 14.90 -0.44
N ALA A 104 -10.57 14.51 0.14
CA ALA A 104 -9.67 15.37 0.89
C ALA A 104 -8.22 15.13 0.46
N GLN A 105 -7.46 16.21 0.36
CA GLN A 105 -6.05 16.19 -0.05
C GLN A 105 -5.20 16.91 0.99
N ALA A 106 -4.01 16.39 1.27
CA ALA A 106 -3.06 17.05 2.15
C ALA A 106 -2.55 18.36 1.53
N GLY A 107 -2.58 19.46 2.30
CA GLY A 107 -2.18 20.78 1.83
C GLY A 107 -0.71 21.15 2.10
N SER A 108 -0.02 20.41 2.96
CA SER A 108 1.38 20.69 3.35
C SER A 108 2.08 19.47 3.94
N LEU A 109 3.41 19.58 4.11
CA LEU A 109 4.22 18.63 4.87
C LEU A 109 4.47 19.19 6.29
N PRO A 110 4.54 18.35 7.34
CA PRO A 110 4.35 16.90 7.30
C PRO A 110 2.92 16.47 6.94
N LEU A 111 2.79 15.34 6.24
CA LEU A 111 1.49 14.79 5.88
C LEU A 111 0.67 14.44 7.13
N PRO A 112 -0.65 14.67 7.11
CA PRO A 112 -1.52 14.34 8.23
C PRO A 112 -1.73 12.82 8.36
N LEU A 113 -1.89 12.34 9.60
CA LEU A 113 -2.26 10.95 9.89
C LEU A 113 -3.77 10.71 9.76
N GLN A 114 -4.57 11.78 9.65
CA GLN A 114 -6.00 11.71 9.41
C GLN A 114 -6.40 12.70 8.33
N LEU A 115 -7.13 12.23 7.32
CA LEU A 115 -7.57 13.06 6.19
C LEU A 115 -9.00 12.68 5.80
N GLY A 116 -9.91 13.65 5.75
CA GLY A 116 -11.32 13.39 5.42
C GLY A 116 -12.01 12.37 6.36
N GLY A 117 -11.60 12.30 7.63
CA GLY A 117 -12.12 11.30 8.59
C GLY A 117 -11.51 9.89 8.46
N THR A 118 -10.56 9.71 7.55
CA THR A 118 -9.87 8.45 7.28
C THR A 118 -8.53 8.42 7.98
N ARG A 119 -8.17 7.27 8.55
CA ARG A 119 -6.81 6.93 9.01
C ARG A 119 -6.37 5.61 8.39
N ALA A 120 -5.09 5.45 8.16
CA ALA A 120 -4.51 4.17 7.76
C ALA A 120 -3.36 3.80 8.69
N SER A 121 -3.18 2.51 8.95
CA SER A 121 -2.06 2.00 9.75
C SER A 121 -1.56 0.69 9.17
N LEU A 122 -0.27 0.42 9.33
CA LEU A 122 0.38 -0.82 8.92
C LEU A 122 1.15 -1.41 10.10
N GLY A 123 0.81 -2.62 10.52
CA GLY A 123 1.38 -3.23 11.73
C GLY A 123 1.10 -2.43 13.00
N GLY A 124 0.01 -1.67 13.04
CA GLY A 124 -0.34 -0.78 14.15
C GLY A 124 0.38 0.58 14.14
N ILE A 125 1.24 0.86 13.16
CA ILE A 125 1.89 2.16 13.00
C ILE A 125 1.07 3.02 12.03
N GLU A 126 0.67 4.23 12.46
CA GLU A 126 -0.11 5.16 11.63
C GLU A 126 0.68 5.59 10.38
N MET A 127 -0.02 5.67 9.26
CA MET A 127 0.52 6.04 7.95
C MET A 127 0.14 7.49 7.62
N PRO A 128 1.09 8.34 7.24
CA PRO A 128 0.78 9.66 6.70
C PRO A 128 0.02 9.57 5.37
N LEU A 129 -0.98 10.42 5.20
CA LEU A 129 -1.92 10.39 4.07
C LEU A 129 -1.72 11.58 3.13
N PHE A 130 -1.66 11.31 1.83
CA PHE A 130 -1.68 12.31 0.76
C PHE A 130 -3.12 12.66 0.33
N TYR A 131 -3.97 11.64 0.26
CA TYR A 131 -5.32 11.74 -0.28
C TYR A 131 -6.22 10.69 0.35
N ALA A 132 -7.49 11.04 0.57
CA ALA A 132 -8.54 10.10 0.91
C ALA A 132 -9.84 10.59 0.26
N GLY A 133 -10.50 9.74 -0.53
CA GLY A 133 -11.77 10.10 -1.13
C GLY A 133 -12.52 8.90 -1.70
N GLU A 134 -13.82 9.08 -1.86
CA GLU A 134 -14.71 8.14 -2.53
C GLU A 134 -15.45 8.80 -3.69
N SER A 135 -15.53 8.09 -4.82
CA SER A 135 -16.29 8.49 -5.98
C SER A 135 -16.87 7.26 -6.68
N GLY A 136 -18.17 7.31 -7.03
CA GLY A 136 -18.84 6.20 -7.72
C GLY A 136 -18.81 4.86 -6.97
N GLY A 137 -18.76 4.88 -5.63
CA GLY A 137 -18.67 3.69 -4.78
C GLY A 137 -17.28 3.06 -4.67
N THR A 138 -16.27 3.68 -5.30
CA THR A 138 -14.85 3.29 -5.17
C THR A 138 -14.13 4.30 -4.31
N SER A 139 -13.45 3.83 -3.27
CA SER A 139 -12.59 4.66 -2.43
C SER A 139 -11.12 4.48 -2.80
N GLN A 140 -10.37 5.57 -2.70
CA GLN A 140 -8.91 5.56 -2.80
C GLN A 140 -8.32 6.31 -1.61
N VAL A 141 -7.35 5.68 -0.95
CA VAL A 141 -6.52 6.30 0.08
C VAL A 141 -5.07 6.21 -0.37
N ASN A 142 -4.42 7.37 -0.54
CA ASN A 142 -2.99 7.41 -0.87
C ASN A 142 -2.21 7.70 0.40
N ALA A 143 -1.27 6.82 0.74
CA ALA A 143 -0.55 6.86 2.01
C ALA A 143 0.93 6.52 1.82
N GLN A 144 1.76 6.85 2.80
CA GLN A 144 3.16 6.42 2.84
C GLN A 144 3.37 5.37 3.92
N ALA A 145 4.01 4.26 3.56
CA ALA A 145 4.43 3.24 4.54
C ALA A 145 5.53 3.81 5.47
N PRO A 146 5.46 3.58 6.79
CA PRO A 146 6.52 3.97 7.72
C PRO A 146 7.87 3.31 7.41
N TYR A 147 8.97 4.00 7.73
CA TYR A 147 10.32 3.47 7.56
C TYR A 147 10.76 2.49 8.65
N ASN A 148 10.08 2.53 9.80
CA ASN A 148 10.42 1.76 11.01
C ASN A 148 9.61 0.46 11.15
N LEU A 149 9.03 -0.05 10.06
CA LEU A 149 8.35 -1.35 10.05
C LEU A 149 9.37 -2.50 10.15
N PRO A 150 9.03 -3.66 10.73
CA PRO A 150 9.83 -4.86 10.56
C PRO A 150 9.76 -5.35 9.10
N GLY A 151 10.90 -5.69 8.50
CA GLY A 151 10.95 -6.29 7.16
C GLY A 151 10.85 -7.81 7.19
N GLY A 152 10.39 -8.41 6.08
CA GLY A 152 10.29 -9.86 5.90
C GLY A 152 9.11 -10.50 6.66
N VAL A 153 8.13 -9.71 7.09
CA VAL A 153 6.97 -10.17 7.84
C VAL A 153 5.66 -9.71 7.20
N THR A 154 4.60 -10.48 7.43
CA THR A 154 3.23 -10.09 7.07
C THR A 154 2.64 -9.25 8.19
N LEU A 155 2.10 -8.08 7.85
CA LEU A 155 1.46 -7.16 8.80
C LEU A 155 0.04 -6.80 8.35
N PRO A 156 -0.88 -6.53 9.29
CA PRO A 156 -2.20 -6.02 8.95
C PRO A 156 -2.08 -4.57 8.46
N LEU A 157 -2.64 -4.29 7.28
CA LEU A 157 -2.96 -2.95 6.83
C LEU A 157 -4.42 -2.67 7.19
N VAL A 158 -4.64 -1.60 7.95
CA VAL A 158 -5.94 -1.25 8.51
C VAL A 158 -6.31 0.16 8.10
N VAL A 159 -7.49 0.32 7.49
CA VAL A 159 -8.10 1.62 7.20
C VAL A 159 -9.29 1.83 8.12
N ARG A 160 -9.33 2.96 8.82
CA ARG A 160 -10.37 3.32 9.79
C ARG A 160 -11.11 4.56 9.31
N THR A 161 -12.44 4.51 9.36
CA THR A 161 -13.34 5.64 9.10
C THR A 161 -14.36 5.74 10.24
N ALA A 162 -15.20 6.79 10.21
CA ALA A 162 -16.33 6.88 11.13
C ALA A 162 -17.35 5.73 10.96
N ALA A 163 -17.37 5.08 9.80
CA ALA A 163 -18.30 4.00 9.47
C ALA A 163 -17.78 2.61 9.89
N GLY A 164 -16.49 2.47 10.21
CA GLY A 164 -15.91 1.22 10.67
C GLY A 164 -14.44 1.04 10.29
N VAL A 165 -14.04 -0.22 10.14
CA VAL A 165 -12.67 -0.62 9.88
C VAL A 165 -12.65 -1.61 8.72
N ALA A 166 -11.77 -1.39 7.75
CA ALA A 166 -11.38 -2.39 6.76
C ALA A 166 -9.95 -2.85 7.06
N LEU A 167 -9.66 -4.11 6.83
CA LEU A 167 -8.33 -4.67 6.99
C LEU A 167 -8.00 -5.65 5.88
N THR A 168 -6.72 -5.71 5.54
CA THR A 168 -6.10 -6.76 4.73
C THR A 168 -4.72 -7.04 5.31
N GLU A 169 -4.06 -8.10 4.84
CA GLU A 169 -2.66 -8.37 5.16
C GLU A 169 -1.75 -8.00 3.99
N VAL A 170 -0.57 -7.49 4.29
CA VAL A 170 0.47 -7.21 3.30
C VAL A 170 1.82 -7.71 3.79
N VAL A 171 2.64 -8.21 2.87
CA VAL A 171 4.03 -8.56 3.15
C VAL A 171 4.85 -7.27 3.15
N VAL A 172 5.64 -7.03 4.20
CA VAL A 172 6.59 -5.92 4.26
C VAL A 172 7.97 -6.39 3.80
N ALA A 173 8.57 -5.66 2.85
CA ALA A 173 9.90 -5.94 2.32
C ALA A 173 10.88 -4.82 2.68
N GLU A 174 12.18 -5.15 2.68
CA GLU A 174 13.24 -4.15 2.89
C GLU A 174 13.24 -3.07 1.80
N SER A 175 13.04 -3.49 0.55
CA SER A 175 12.92 -2.69 -0.66
C SER A 175 11.99 -3.40 -1.65
N MET A 176 11.33 -2.63 -2.51
CA MET A 176 10.51 -3.12 -3.61
C MET A 176 10.34 -1.96 -4.62
N PRO A 177 11.33 -1.75 -5.51
CA PRO A 177 11.40 -0.56 -6.33
C PRO A 177 10.34 -0.55 -7.43
N GLY A 178 9.70 0.59 -7.66
CA GLY A 178 8.84 0.84 -8.82
C GLY A 178 9.16 2.18 -9.46
N ILE A 179 9.17 2.25 -10.79
CA ILE A 179 9.44 3.50 -11.54
C ILE A 179 8.10 4.12 -11.93
N PHE A 180 7.91 5.40 -11.63
CA PHE A 180 6.69 6.10 -12.02
C PHE A 180 6.58 6.17 -13.55
N THR A 181 5.37 6.04 -14.09
CA THR A 181 5.11 6.17 -15.53
C THR A 181 4.18 7.34 -15.82
N THR A 182 4.29 7.90 -17.03
CA THR A 182 3.55 9.11 -17.42
C THR A 182 2.04 8.90 -17.45
N ASN A 183 1.60 7.69 -17.76
CA ASN A 183 0.19 7.27 -17.76
C ASN A 183 -0.28 6.73 -16.40
N GLN A 184 0.60 6.70 -15.39
CA GLN A 184 0.31 6.19 -14.03
C GLN A 184 -0.15 4.73 -13.99
N SER A 185 0.23 3.90 -14.96
CA SER A 185 -0.11 2.46 -14.98
C SER A 185 1.03 1.56 -14.50
N GLY A 186 2.21 2.12 -14.20
CA GLY A 186 3.42 1.36 -13.90
C GLY A 186 4.02 0.61 -15.09
N GLN A 187 3.57 0.90 -16.32
CA GLN A 187 4.08 0.31 -17.56
C GLN A 187 4.24 1.38 -18.66
N GLY A 188 5.11 1.12 -19.64
CA GLY A 188 5.37 2.05 -20.74
C GLY A 188 6.35 3.16 -20.36
N GLN A 189 6.13 4.38 -20.86
CA GLN A 189 7.05 5.51 -20.68
C GLN A 189 7.22 5.86 -19.20
N GLY A 190 8.43 5.66 -18.68
CA GLY A 190 8.81 6.08 -17.34
C GLY A 190 8.93 7.61 -17.23
N ILE A 191 8.74 8.14 -16.02
CA ILE A 191 9.14 9.49 -15.65
C ILE A 191 10.67 9.48 -15.44
N VAL A 192 11.36 9.40 -16.57
CA VAL A 192 12.81 9.54 -16.69
C VAL A 192 13.07 10.88 -17.37
N VAL A 193 13.76 11.80 -16.71
CA VAL A 193 14.02 13.14 -17.24
C VAL A 193 15.49 13.33 -17.58
N LEU A 194 15.78 14.24 -18.50
CA LEU A 194 17.15 14.57 -18.88
C LEU A 194 17.82 15.36 -17.75
N GLY A 195 19.02 14.95 -17.31
CA GLY A 195 19.69 15.56 -16.16
C GLY A 195 19.99 17.04 -16.34
N ALA A 196 20.37 17.45 -17.56
CA ALA A 196 20.59 18.86 -17.89
C ALA A 196 19.28 19.67 -18.07
N ARG A 197 18.13 18.99 -18.18
CA ARG A 197 16.79 19.58 -18.39
C ARG A 197 15.75 18.80 -17.56
N PRO A 198 15.72 18.97 -16.22
CA PRO A 198 14.99 18.08 -15.31
C PRO A 198 13.46 18.16 -15.42
N SER A 199 12.92 19.04 -16.27
CA SER A 199 11.51 19.11 -16.65
C SER A 199 11.18 18.41 -17.98
N VAL A 200 12.18 17.89 -18.69
CA VAL A 200 12.02 17.26 -20.01
C VAL A 200 12.16 15.76 -19.87
N ILE A 201 11.10 15.03 -20.21
CA ILE A 201 11.05 13.57 -20.21
C ILE A 201 11.89 13.03 -21.37
N ALA A 202 12.64 11.96 -21.13
CA ALA A 202 13.36 11.20 -22.14
C ALA A 202 12.37 10.32 -22.94
N ASP A 203 11.58 10.98 -23.78
CA ASP A 203 10.59 10.38 -24.69
C ASP A 203 11.05 10.45 -26.15
N ALA A 204 10.25 9.93 -27.08
CA ALA A 204 10.60 9.90 -28.51
C ALA A 204 10.88 11.29 -29.12
N ALA A 205 10.33 12.37 -28.55
CA ALA A 205 10.58 13.73 -29.00
C ALA A 205 11.87 14.32 -28.40
N ASN A 206 12.30 13.80 -27.25
CA ASN A 206 13.47 14.25 -26.51
C ASN A 206 14.35 13.06 -26.04
N PRO A 207 14.85 12.20 -26.95
CA PRO A 207 15.60 11.02 -26.56
C PRO A 207 16.91 11.41 -25.85
N ALA A 208 17.23 10.67 -24.79
CA ALA A 208 18.48 10.84 -24.05
C ALA A 208 19.65 10.35 -24.92
N GLY A 209 20.73 11.12 -24.96
CA GLY A 209 21.98 10.67 -25.59
C GLY A 209 22.71 9.64 -24.74
N ARG A 210 23.36 8.67 -25.38
CA ARG A 210 24.40 7.85 -24.73
C ARG A 210 25.43 8.75 -24.03
N GLY A 211 25.80 8.40 -22.80
CA GLY A 211 26.71 9.20 -21.96
C GLY A 211 26.07 10.41 -21.27
N GLU A 212 24.83 10.77 -21.59
CA GLU A 212 24.10 11.81 -20.86
C GLU A 212 23.61 11.28 -19.50
N VAL A 213 23.49 12.18 -18.53
CA VAL A 213 22.85 11.87 -17.25
C VAL A 213 21.34 11.96 -17.42
N VAL A 214 20.61 10.98 -16.88
CA VAL A 214 19.16 11.02 -16.71
C VAL A 214 18.79 10.83 -15.24
N VAL A 215 17.62 11.34 -14.85
CA VAL A 215 17.06 11.20 -13.51
C VAL A 215 15.79 10.35 -13.59
N ILE A 216 15.78 9.23 -12.87
CA ILE A 216 14.66 8.29 -12.81
C ILE A 216 13.88 8.57 -11.53
N TYR A 217 12.59 8.91 -11.63
CA TYR A 217 11.71 9.05 -10.48
C TYR A 217 11.03 7.73 -10.12
N CYS A 218 11.15 7.32 -8.87
CA CYS A 218 10.71 6.01 -8.40
C CYS A 218 10.21 6.07 -6.94
N ALA A 219 9.66 4.94 -6.47
CA ALA A 219 9.31 4.70 -5.08
C ALA A 219 9.88 3.34 -4.63
N GLY A 220 9.90 3.10 -3.32
CA GLY A 220 10.18 1.77 -2.77
C GLY A 220 11.66 1.35 -2.72
N LEU A 221 12.61 2.30 -2.73
CA LEU A 221 14.03 1.98 -2.55
C LEU A 221 14.38 1.54 -1.11
N GLY A 222 13.43 1.61 -0.18
CA GLY A 222 13.61 1.18 1.21
C GLY A 222 14.08 2.32 2.12
N ARG A 223 14.81 1.97 3.19
CA ARG A 223 15.32 2.95 4.17
C ARG A 223 16.37 3.88 3.59
N THR A 224 16.56 5.04 4.20
CA THR A 224 17.60 6.01 3.83
C THR A 224 18.60 6.29 4.94
N GLN A 225 19.76 6.82 4.56
CA GLN A 225 20.74 7.44 5.45
C GLN A 225 21.06 8.87 4.98
N PRO A 226 20.83 9.92 5.81
CA PRO A 226 20.16 9.85 7.11
C PRO A 226 18.73 9.30 7.03
N GLY A 227 18.28 8.69 8.13
CA GLY A 227 16.91 8.22 8.26
C GLY A 227 15.92 9.40 8.24
N VAL A 228 14.77 9.18 7.61
CA VAL A 228 13.68 10.17 7.55
C VAL A 228 12.40 9.62 8.17
N ASN A 229 11.56 10.52 8.68
CA ASN A 229 10.22 10.15 9.13
C ASN A 229 9.26 10.15 7.92
N ALA A 230 8.37 9.16 7.86
CA ALA A 230 7.33 9.13 6.84
C ALA A 230 6.46 10.39 6.93
N GLY A 231 6.04 10.90 5.78
CA GLY A 231 5.24 12.11 5.65
C GLY A 231 6.02 13.42 5.78
N THR A 232 7.33 13.40 6.05
CA THR A 232 8.15 14.62 6.19
C THR A 232 8.94 14.91 4.92
N ALA A 233 9.29 16.19 4.70
CA ALA A 233 10.13 16.59 3.58
C ALA A 233 11.55 15.98 3.73
N ALA A 234 12.04 15.35 2.66
CA ALA A 234 13.39 14.80 2.63
C ALA A 234 14.45 15.92 2.72
N PRO A 235 15.55 15.70 3.47
CA PRO A 235 16.59 16.71 3.65
C PRO A 235 17.42 16.89 2.36
N SER A 236 17.99 18.08 2.19
CA SER A 236 18.98 18.38 1.15
C SER A 236 20.43 18.30 1.63
N THR A 237 20.68 18.36 2.94
CA THR A 237 22.03 18.44 3.52
C THR A 237 22.18 17.64 4.82
N PRO A 238 22.83 16.47 4.81
CA PRO A 238 23.10 15.67 3.61
C PRO A 238 21.78 15.15 2.99
N PRO A 239 21.74 14.89 1.67
CA PRO A 239 20.62 14.20 1.04
C PRO A 239 20.41 12.81 1.65
N ALA A 240 19.16 12.39 1.78
CA ALA A 240 18.79 11.06 2.28
C ALA A 240 18.98 9.99 1.21
N ALA A 241 20.18 9.40 1.14
CA ALA A 241 20.53 8.35 0.18
C ALA A 241 19.88 7.01 0.56
N ALA A 242 19.52 6.18 -0.41
CA ALA A 242 19.01 4.83 -0.16
C ALA A 242 20.07 3.98 0.57
N SER A 243 19.65 3.22 1.58
CA SER A 243 20.56 2.37 2.38
C SER A 243 20.89 1.07 1.66
N ALA A 244 19.94 0.53 0.89
CA ALA A 244 20.18 -0.64 0.06
C ALA A 244 21.04 -0.25 -1.15
N PRO A 245 21.96 -1.13 -1.62
CA PRO A 245 22.65 -0.92 -2.89
C PRO A 245 21.65 -0.80 -4.04
N VAL A 246 21.81 0.22 -4.88
CA VAL A 246 20.95 0.48 -6.04
C VAL A 246 21.74 0.28 -7.33
N SER A 247 21.17 -0.46 -8.27
CA SER A 247 21.70 -0.61 -9.62
C SER A 247 20.60 -0.40 -10.66
N VAL A 248 20.97 0.10 -11.83
CA VAL A 248 20.03 0.38 -12.93
C VAL A 248 20.55 -0.26 -14.20
N THR A 249 19.65 -0.83 -14.99
CA THR A 249 19.94 -1.20 -16.38
C THR A 249 19.11 -0.38 -17.35
N ILE A 250 19.72 0.06 -18.45
CA ILE A 250 19.07 0.72 -19.58
C ILE A 250 19.37 -0.12 -20.83
N GLY A 251 18.34 -0.66 -21.48
CA GLY A 251 18.49 -1.59 -22.60
C GLY A 251 19.19 -2.89 -22.19
N GLY A 252 18.99 -3.34 -20.94
CA GLY A 252 19.71 -4.48 -20.37
C GLY A 252 21.18 -4.21 -20.02
N LYS A 253 21.69 -2.99 -20.23
CA LYS A 253 23.08 -2.60 -19.96
C LYS A 253 23.19 -1.84 -18.66
N ALA A 254 24.22 -2.14 -17.85
CA ALA A 254 24.43 -1.49 -16.56
C ALA A 254 24.70 0.02 -16.74
N ALA A 255 23.86 0.84 -16.12
CA ALA A 255 24.01 2.30 -16.08
C ALA A 255 24.75 2.71 -14.81
N ALA A 256 25.71 3.65 -14.95
CA ALA A 256 26.50 4.11 -13.82
C ALA A 256 25.64 5.00 -12.91
N VAL A 257 25.34 4.52 -11.69
CA VAL A 257 24.56 5.25 -10.69
C VAL A 257 25.44 6.30 -10.01
N GLN A 258 25.06 7.57 -10.12
CA GLN A 258 25.73 8.71 -9.48
C GLN A 258 25.08 9.07 -8.14
N PHE A 259 23.77 8.85 -8.03
CA PHE A 259 23.00 9.10 -6.82
C PHE A 259 21.74 8.23 -6.82
N ALA A 260 21.32 7.75 -5.64
CA ALA A 260 20.03 7.11 -5.42
C ALA A 260 19.52 7.49 -4.01
N GLY A 261 18.38 8.14 -3.91
CA GLY A 261 17.88 8.63 -2.63
C GLY A 261 16.58 9.41 -2.76
N LEU A 262 16.06 9.89 -1.62
CA LEU A 262 14.85 10.71 -1.62
C LEU A 262 15.10 12.05 -2.29
N THR A 263 14.11 12.50 -3.06
CA THR A 263 14.12 13.83 -3.68
C THR A 263 13.92 14.89 -2.60
N PRO A 264 14.88 15.82 -2.40
CA PRO A 264 14.78 16.83 -1.35
C PRO A 264 13.51 17.67 -1.43
N GLY A 265 12.92 18.01 -0.29
CA GLY A 265 11.69 18.80 -0.19
C GLY A 265 10.40 18.01 -0.43
N LEU A 266 10.49 16.77 -0.90
CA LEU A 266 9.34 15.88 -1.13
C LEU A 266 9.36 14.71 -0.13
N THR A 267 8.24 13.99 0.00
CA THR A 267 8.13 12.82 0.88
C THR A 267 7.87 11.55 0.08
N GLY A 268 8.67 10.52 0.31
CA GLY A 268 8.53 9.19 -0.30
C GLY A 268 8.85 9.07 -1.80
N LEU A 269 9.06 10.20 -2.49
CA LEU A 269 9.58 10.21 -3.86
C LEU A 269 11.11 10.03 -3.85
N TYR A 270 11.59 9.04 -4.59
CA TYR A 270 13.01 8.81 -4.83
C TYR A 270 13.42 9.29 -6.22
N GLN A 271 14.68 9.70 -6.33
CA GLN A 271 15.34 9.96 -7.60
C GLN A 271 16.61 9.11 -7.70
N ILE A 272 16.92 8.67 -8.93
CA ILE A 272 18.17 8.00 -9.26
C ILE A 272 18.82 8.73 -10.42
N ASN A 273 20.03 9.26 -10.21
CA ASN A 273 20.81 9.89 -11.26
C ASN A 273 21.72 8.83 -11.88
N VAL A 274 21.58 8.57 -13.17
CA VAL A 274 22.40 7.57 -13.87
C VAL A 274 22.94 8.10 -15.18
N VAL A 275 24.09 7.59 -15.60
CA VAL A 275 24.64 7.82 -16.94
C VAL A 275 24.06 6.79 -17.91
N VAL A 276 23.47 7.23 -19.02
CA VAL A 276 23.05 6.33 -20.10
C VAL A 276 24.29 5.59 -20.64
N PRO A 277 24.32 4.25 -20.66
CA PRO A 277 25.50 3.50 -21.10
C PRO A 277 25.95 3.92 -22.51
N ALA A 278 27.27 4.02 -22.71
CA ALA A 278 27.84 4.43 -24.00
C ALA A 278 27.50 3.46 -25.15
N ASP A 279 27.17 2.22 -24.80
CA ASP A 279 26.80 1.15 -25.70
C ASP A 279 25.30 0.78 -25.62
N ALA A 280 24.47 1.57 -24.92
CA ALA A 280 23.02 1.31 -24.78
C ALA A 280 22.33 1.26 -26.14
N ASP A 281 21.37 0.36 -26.34
CA ASP A 281 20.58 0.37 -27.57
C ASP A 281 19.83 1.70 -27.73
N THR A 282 19.64 2.13 -28.98
CA THR A 282 18.88 3.33 -29.34
C THR A 282 17.46 2.95 -29.72
N GLY A 283 16.50 3.82 -29.45
CA GLY A 283 15.11 3.62 -29.84
C GLY A 283 14.16 4.40 -28.97
N ASN A 284 12.88 4.40 -29.34
CA ASN A 284 11.84 5.16 -28.63
C ASN A 284 11.36 4.47 -27.34
N ALA A 285 11.71 3.19 -27.14
CA ALA A 285 11.20 2.37 -26.04
C ALA A 285 12.28 1.41 -25.52
N VAL A 286 13.38 1.97 -25.02
CA VAL A 286 14.47 1.22 -24.41
C VAL A 286 14.11 0.85 -22.96
N PRO A 287 14.16 -0.43 -22.55
CA PRO A 287 13.79 -0.86 -21.21
C PRO A 287 14.67 -0.26 -20.11
N VAL A 288 14.07 0.17 -19.01
CA VAL A 288 14.72 0.65 -17.79
C VAL A 288 14.26 -0.19 -16.62
N VAL A 289 15.21 -0.74 -15.85
CA VAL A 289 14.95 -1.54 -14.65
C VAL A 289 15.80 -1.02 -13.52
N VAL A 290 15.21 -0.89 -12.34
CA VAL A 290 15.88 -0.52 -11.09
C VAL A 290 15.88 -1.72 -10.16
N LYS A 291 17.05 -2.06 -9.59
CA LYS A 291 17.21 -3.03 -8.50
C LYS A 291 17.67 -2.30 -7.25
N ALA A 292 17.07 -2.61 -6.11
CA ALA A 292 17.46 -2.11 -4.79
C ALA A 292 17.54 -3.29 -3.81
N GLY A 293 18.72 -3.57 -3.26
CA GLY A 293 18.92 -4.81 -2.51
C GLY A 293 18.66 -6.02 -3.43
N GLU A 294 17.79 -6.94 -3.02
CA GLU A 294 17.40 -8.10 -3.85
C GLU A 294 16.17 -7.88 -4.73
N ALA A 295 15.42 -6.80 -4.51
CA ALA A 295 14.18 -6.54 -5.23
C ALA A 295 14.41 -5.76 -6.54
N SER A 296 13.65 -6.11 -7.58
CA SER A 296 13.70 -5.49 -8.91
C SER A 296 12.35 -4.91 -9.30
N SER A 297 12.38 -3.79 -10.00
CA SER A 297 11.18 -3.20 -10.59
C SER A 297 10.73 -3.99 -11.81
N VAL A 298 9.45 -3.84 -12.15
CA VAL A 298 8.99 -4.10 -13.52
C VAL A 298 9.72 -3.13 -14.46
N ALA A 299 9.97 -3.56 -15.70
CA ALA A 299 10.58 -2.71 -16.71
C ALA A 299 9.60 -1.63 -17.18
N VAL A 300 10.08 -0.38 -17.21
CA VAL A 300 9.46 0.73 -17.93
C VAL A 300 10.32 1.08 -19.14
N THR A 301 9.93 2.08 -19.93
CA THR A 301 10.69 2.49 -21.13
C THR A 301 11.11 3.95 -21.08
N MET A 302 12.23 4.25 -21.74
CA MET A 302 12.64 5.61 -22.10
C MET A 302 13.14 5.63 -23.56
N ALA A 303 13.26 6.81 -24.15
CA ALA A 303 13.88 6.94 -25.48
C ALA A 303 15.38 7.27 -25.38
N VAL A 304 16.18 6.63 -26.24
CA VAL A 304 17.64 6.76 -26.29
C VAL A 304 18.09 6.98 -27.74
N ARG A 305 19.09 7.84 -27.96
CA ARG A 305 19.73 8.12 -29.26
C ARG A 305 21.25 8.00 -29.20
#